data_AF-A0A926DL80-F1
#
_entry.id   AF-A0A926DL80-F1
#
_cell.length_a   1.000
_cell.length_b   1.000
_cell.length_c   1.000
_cell.angle_alpha   90.00
_cell.angle_beta   90.00
_cell.angle_gamma   90.00
#
_symmetry.space_group_name_H-M   'P 1'
#
loop_
_entity.id
_entity.type
_entity.pdbx_description
1 polymer ?
#
loop_
_entity_poly.entity_id
_entity_poly.type
_entity_poly.pdbx_seq_one_letter_code
_entity_poly.pdbx_strand_id
1 'polypeptide(L)' 'MYSAQVCLERIRIMQKKKGFRYVSTMLRDADIPVSTIDNIKQGKRPSIDRIMELADYFDCSIDYLVGRTDNPDMNRK' A
#
# COMPACT_ATOMS: atom_id res chain seq x y z
N MET A 1 10.76 0.40 12.08
CA MET A 1 11.13 -0.85 11.38
C MET A 1 10.19 -1.03 10.21
N TYR A 2 10.68 -1.40 9.01
CA TYR A 2 9.78 -1.79 7.91
C TYR A 2 9.00 -3.04 8.35
N SER A 3 7.67 -2.95 8.38
CA SER A 3 6.82 -4.09 8.72
C SER A 3 5.83 -4.33 7.60
N ALA A 4 6.07 -5.40 6.83
CA ALA A 4 5.16 -5.85 5.79
C ALA A 4 3.74 -6.14 6.30
N GLN A 5 3.60 -6.53 7.55
CA GLN A 5 2.29 -6.74 8.19
C GLN A 5 1.52 -5.41 8.29
N VAL A 6 2.19 -4.33 8.68
CA VAL A 6 1.60 -3.00 8.76
C VAL A 6 1.19 -2.52 7.37
N CYS A 7 2.00 -2.77 6.33
CA CYS A 7 1.61 -2.45 4.95
C CYS A 7 0.27 -3.06 4.56
N LEU A 8 0.12 -4.36 4.81
CA LEU A 8 -1.11 -5.08 4.48
C LEU A 8 -2.31 -4.57 5.29
N GLU A 9 -2.09 -4.21 6.54
CA GLU A 9 -3.13 -3.60 7.37
C GLU A 9 -3.56 -2.24 6.83
N ARG A 10 -2.61 -1.37 6.48
CA ARG A 10 -2.88 -0.06 5.88
C ARG A 10 -3.62 -0.21 4.55
N ILE A 11 -3.19 -1.13 3.69
CA ILE A 11 -3.88 -1.43 2.44
C ILE A 11 -5.33 -1.87 2.70
N ARG A 12 -5.59 -2.70 3.71
CA ARG A 12 -6.97 -3.10 4.08
C ARG A 12 -7.81 -1.93 4.59
N ILE A 13 -7.20 -1.01 5.35
CA ILE A 13 -7.88 0.20 5.82
C ILE A 13 -8.27 1.07 4.61
N MET A 14 -7.32 1.29 3.68
CA MET A 14 -7.58 2.09 2.48
C MET A 14 -8.57 1.41 1.53
N GLN A 15 -8.52 0.09 1.41
CA GLN A 15 -9.49 -0.73 0.69
C GLN A 15 -10.92 -0.48 1.23
N LYS A 16 -11.11 -0.54 2.55
CA LYS A 16 -12.39 -0.24 3.19
C LYS A 16 -12.82 1.20 2.95
N LYS A 17 -11.88 2.15 3.01
CA LYS A 17 -12.13 3.58 2.77
C LYS A 17 -12.65 3.86 1.35
N LYS A 18 -12.16 3.11 0.34
CA LYS A 18 -12.64 3.20 -1.05
C LYS A 18 -13.84 2.29 -1.36
N GLY A 19 -14.25 1.41 -0.44
CA GLY A 19 -15.42 0.54 -0.61
C GLY A 19 -15.18 -0.73 -1.44
N PHE A 20 -13.92 -1.13 -1.67
CA PHE A 20 -13.62 -2.35 -2.42
C PHE A 20 -13.80 -3.61 -1.57
N ARG A 21 -14.40 -4.67 -2.15
CA ARG A 21 -14.59 -5.96 -1.46
C ARG A 21 -13.32 -6.82 -1.41
N TYR A 22 -12.45 -6.71 -2.42
CA TYR A 22 -11.21 -7.46 -2.52
C TYR A 22 -10.03 -6.54 -2.81
N VAL A 23 -8.89 -6.81 -2.16
CA VAL A 23 -7.62 -6.11 -2.42
C VAL A 23 -7.17 -6.31 -3.87
N SER A 24 -7.41 -7.48 -4.47
CA SER A 24 -7.07 -7.77 -5.87
C SER A 24 -7.81 -6.88 -6.87
N THR A 25 -9.08 -6.56 -6.61
CA THR A 25 -9.86 -5.64 -7.45
C THR A 25 -9.32 -4.21 -7.36
N MET A 26 -9.01 -3.78 -6.14
CA MET A 26 -8.41 -2.47 -5.88
C MET A 26 -7.03 -2.33 -6.54
N LEU A 27 -6.20 -3.38 -6.54
CA LEU A 27 -4.91 -3.37 -7.24
C LEU A 27 -5.06 -3.34 -8.74
N ARG A 28 -6.04 -4.05 -9.29
CA ARG A 28 -6.36 -3.97 -10.72
C ARG A 28 -6.79 -2.55 -11.14
N ASP A 29 -7.54 -1.87 -10.28
CA ASP A 29 -7.94 -0.47 -10.50
C ASP A 29 -6.75 0.49 -10.41
N ALA A 30 -5.76 0.16 -9.56
CA ALA A 30 -4.51 0.91 -9.41
C ALA A 30 -3.41 0.50 -10.42
N ASP A 31 -3.71 -0.37 -11.40
CA ASP A 31 -2.76 -0.97 -12.36
C ASP A 31 -1.56 -1.71 -11.73
N ILE A 32 -1.77 -2.23 -10.52
CA ILE A 32 -0.73 -2.92 -9.74
C ILE A 32 -0.94 -4.44 -9.81
N PRO A 33 0.12 -5.23 -10.09
CA PRO A 33 0.03 -6.67 -10.07
C PRO A 33 -0.34 -7.21 -8.68
N VAL A 34 -1.23 -8.21 -8.65
CA VAL A 34 -1.65 -8.88 -7.40
C VAL A 34 -0.45 -9.55 -6.69
N SER A 35 0.59 -9.93 -7.46
CA SER A 35 1.85 -10.45 -6.94
C SER A 35 2.59 -9.49 -6.00
N THR A 36 2.28 -8.19 -6.06
CA THR A 36 2.80 -7.18 -5.13
C THR A 36 2.36 -7.49 -3.69
N ILE A 37 1.11 -7.90 -3.48
CA ILE A 37 0.61 -8.32 -2.15
C ILE A 37 1.29 -9.60 -1.68
N ASP A 38 1.49 -10.57 -2.57
CA ASP A 38 2.17 -11.82 -2.20
C ASP A 38 3.62 -11.56 -1.78
N ASN A 39 4.31 -10.67 -2.50
CA ASN A 39 5.65 -10.21 -2.13
C ASN A 39 5.65 -9.52 -0.76
N ILE A 40 4.74 -8.57 -0.52
CA ILE A 40 4.60 -7.91 0.78
C ILE A 40 4.33 -8.96 1.86
N LYS A 41 3.39 -9.89 1.65
CA LYS A 41 3.04 -10.95 2.61
C LYS A 41 4.20 -11.88 2.93
N GLN A 42 5.09 -12.12 1.98
CA GLN A 42 6.34 -12.86 2.17
C GLN A 42 7.44 -12.05 2.86
N GLY A 43 7.18 -10.81 3.25
CA GLY A 43 8.16 -9.91 3.84
C GLY A 43 9.14 -9.31 2.83
N LYS A 44 8.92 -9.54 1.53
CA LYS A 44 9.72 -8.92 0.47
C LYS A 44 9.34 -7.45 0.34
N ARG A 45 10.33 -6.64 -0.02
CA ARG A 45 10.10 -5.23 -0.35
C ARG A 45 9.58 -5.16 -1.79
N PRO A 46 8.37 -4.65 -2.02
CA PRO A 46 7.92 -4.36 -3.37
C PRO A 46 8.82 -3.29 -4.01
N SER A 47 8.82 -3.24 -5.34
CA SER A 47 9.55 -2.21 -6.09
C SER A 47 9.07 -0.82 -5.70
N ILE A 48 9.98 0.15 -5.64
CA ILE A 48 9.67 1.53 -5.27
C ILE A 48 8.58 2.11 -6.18
N ASP A 49 8.64 1.84 -7.49
CA ASP A 49 7.64 2.30 -8.46
C ASP A 49 6.23 1.85 -8.08
N ARG A 50 6.07 0.59 -7.68
CA ARG A 50 4.77 0.03 -7.28
C ARG A 50 4.27 0.60 -5.97
N ILE A 51 5.17 0.94 -5.06
CA ILE A 51 4.79 1.60 -3.81
C ILE A 51 4.38 3.05 -4.07
N MET A 52 5.07 3.75 -4.98
CA MET A 52 4.67 5.09 -5.45
C MET A 52 3.29 5.07 -6.08
N GLU A 53 3.04 4.18 -7.04
CA GLU A 53 1.72 4.03 -7.67
C GLU A 53 0.61 3.79 -6.63
N LEU A 54 0.86 2.92 -5.65
CA LEU A 54 -0.08 2.67 -4.55
C LEU A 54 -0.29 3.93 -3.70
N ALA A 55 0.80 4.60 -3.32
CA ALA A 55 0.78 5.80 -2.50
C ALA A 55 -0.01 6.93 -3.19
N ASP A 56 0.26 7.18 -4.46
CA ASP A 56 -0.44 8.16 -5.29
C ASP A 56 -1.92 7.78 -5.46
N TYR A 57 -2.22 6.51 -5.72
CA TYR A 57 -3.61 6.03 -5.83
C TYR A 57 -4.42 6.22 -4.54
N PHE A 58 -3.75 6.11 -3.39
CA PHE A 58 -4.34 6.26 -2.07
C PHE A 58 -4.25 7.67 -1.49
N ASP A 59 -3.63 8.61 -2.22
CA ASP A 59 -3.30 9.95 -1.75
C ASP A 59 -2.66 9.93 -0.34
N CYS A 60 -1.68 9.05 -0.16
CA CYS A 60 -0.97 8.90 1.11
C CYS A 60 0.53 8.75 0.89
N SER A 61 1.32 9.00 1.94
CA SER A 61 2.76 8.85 1.85
C SER A 61 3.20 7.39 1.72
N ILE A 62 4.24 7.16 0.91
CA ILE A 62 4.97 5.88 0.85
C ILE A 62 5.35 5.42 2.25
N ASP A 63 5.85 6.32 3.10
CA ASP A 63 6.29 6.03 4.46
C ASP A 63 5.15 5.52 5.35
N TYR A 64 3.93 6.02 5.14
CA TYR A 64 2.72 5.54 5.80
C TYR A 64 2.32 4.15 5.29
N LEU A 65 2.40 3.95 3.98
CA LEU A 65 2.08 2.69 3.33
C LEU A 65 3.04 1.58 3.73
N VAL A 66 4.34 1.90 3.89
CA VAL A 66 5.35 0.94 4.32
C VAL A 66 5.46 0.74 5.84
N GLY A 67 4.61 1.42 6.61
CA GLY A 67 4.62 1.36 8.08
C GLY A 67 5.89 1.94 8.71
N ARG A 68 6.57 2.86 8.01
CA ARG A 68 7.70 3.63 8.57
C ARG A 68 7.20 4.73 9.51
N THR A 69 5.96 5.17 9.30
CA THR A 69 5.32 6.27 10.02
C THR A 69 3.80 6.01 10.13
N ASP A 70 3.17 6.44 11.22
CA ASP A 70 1.71 6.39 11.40
C ASP A 70 0.97 7.62 10.84
N ASN A 71 1.72 8.61 10.39
CA ASN A 71 1.22 9.88 9.90
C ASN A 71 1.04 9.84 8.36
N PRO A 72 -0.19 9.82 7.84
CA PRO A 72 -0.47 9.64 6.40
C PRO A 72 0.04 10.78 5.51
N ASP A 73 0.25 11.98 6.09
CA ASP A 73 0.66 13.19 5.38
C ASP A 73 2.16 13.53 5.51
N MET A 74 2.97 12.69 6.16
CA MET A 74 4.42 12.92 6.20
C MET A 74 5.00 12.80 4.78
N ASN A 75 5.46 13.91 4.21
CA ASN A 75 5.97 14.08 2.83
C ASN A 75 4.94 14.35 1.71
N ARG A 76 3.84 15.08 1.96
CA ARG A 76 3.31 15.94 0.88
C ARG A 76 4.29 17.12 0.72
N LYS A 77 5.12 17.09 -0.32
CA LYS A 77 5.88 18.27 -0.78
C LYS A 77 5.35 18.71 -2.13
#